data_AF-A0A812UJU8-F1
#
_entry.id   AF-A0A812UJU8-F1
#
_cell.length_a   1.000
_cell.length_b   1.000
_cell.length_c   1.000
_cell.angle_alpha   90.00
_cell.angle_beta   90.00
_cell.angle_gamma   90.00
#
_symmetry.space_group_name_H-M   'P 1'
#
loop_
_entity.id
_entity.type
_entity.pdbx_description
1 polymer ?
#
loop_
_entity_poly.entity_id
_entity_poly.type
_entity_poly.pdbx_seq_one_letter_code
_entity_poly.pdbx_strand_id
1 'polypeptide(L)'
;MPSPAASRPSYRFQLKPQRFREAPEPVLKSLTWKSAPSEPDARESDAFWCAAASEIADKHVKSAFGGLKEALRAFRAEKVERPPRSMPVVLALAGTSANDHHATMRRVRELLHQEVPGVCTALVRPGDFDSLAAANRRIGEQLLADTMARQSEPQEHLEHQEADAGEACDDEEDACAAASSFVRCHANSRCMTVLCVEAADAAPKDVLRDVLAYWHVNCMAASIPVVAFLGPEPGAFHHTQTVCFFDPEKVFHELLSKMKEVHSCPAVRAPDVQKRLRGIFRQRQQSVSHVLQMVCLLAANGFDHGQEALDDAERHLVRKTEGRLRMLAAEEPHDGAAKDAGSPLRDAARIYQYLECSVGRQIKVADLWASCQKNLFTSVADDAALPRFQHALTTLHWLGPGAYSSLQKRRITGHGLLTVSTHPFSPCT
;
A
#
# COMPACT_ATOMS: atom_id res chain seq x y z
N MET A 1 32.44 -48.99 36.45
CA MET A 1 31.10 -49.33 35.92
C MET A 1 30.41 -48.03 35.51
N PRO A 2 30.44 -47.63 34.23
CA PRO A 2 29.70 -46.45 33.77
C PRO A 2 28.29 -46.86 33.26
N SER A 3 27.28 -46.06 33.61
CA SER A 3 25.89 -46.22 33.17
C SER A 3 25.70 -45.92 31.68
N PRO A 4 24.76 -46.58 30.97
CA PRO A 4 24.47 -46.26 29.58
C PRO A 4 23.52 -45.06 29.49
N ALA A 5 23.91 -44.06 28.69
CA ALA A 5 23.03 -42.97 28.29
C ALA A 5 22.07 -43.48 27.21
N ALA A 6 20.76 -43.46 27.50
CA ALA A 6 19.72 -43.77 26.53
C ALA A 6 19.59 -42.64 25.50
N SER A 7 19.68 -42.99 24.21
CA SER A 7 19.42 -42.08 23.09
C SER A 7 17.92 -41.80 22.99
N ARG A 8 17.55 -40.51 22.88
CA ARG A 8 16.17 -40.11 22.57
C ARG A 8 15.97 -40.10 21.04
N PRO A 9 14.86 -40.65 20.51
CA PRO A 9 14.56 -40.58 19.09
C PRO A 9 14.19 -39.16 18.68
N SER A 10 14.85 -38.64 17.64
CA SER A 10 14.49 -37.40 16.95
C SER A 10 13.56 -37.75 15.79
N TYR A 11 12.29 -37.35 15.89
CA TYR A 11 11.33 -37.45 14.79
C TYR A 11 11.38 -36.16 13.98
N ARG A 12 11.92 -36.23 12.75
CA ARG A 12 11.92 -35.15 11.76
C ARG A 12 10.78 -35.39 10.79
N PHE A 13 9.69 -34.63 10.92
CA PHE A 13 8.62 -34.63 9.93
C PHE A 13 9.08 -33.85 8.69
N GLN A 14 9.23 -34.54 7.56
CA GLN A 14 9.36 -33.92 6.24
C GLN A 14 7.94 -33.74 5.68
N LEU A 15 7.41 -32.52 5.75
CA LEU A 15 6.23 -32.14 4.98
C LEU A 15 6.69 -31.87 3.55
N LYS A 16 6.17 -32.64 2.60
CA LYS A 16 6.35 -32.33 1.17
C LYS A 16 5.68 -30.98 0.88
N PRO A 17 6.37 -30.02 0.22
CA PRO A 17 5.74 -28.76 -0.14
C PRO A 17 4.53 -29.03 -1.04
N GLN A 18 3.37 -28.55 -0.61
CA GLN A 18 2.14 -28.57 -1.37
C GLN A 18 2.34 -27.63 -2.56
N ARG A 19 2.21 -28.15 -3.79
CA ARG A 19 2.24 -27.31 -5.00
C ARG A 19 1.03 -26.38 -4.95
N PHE A 20 1.24 -25.14 -4.52
CA PHE A 20 0.26 -24.08 -4.70
C PHE A 20 0.12 -23.85 -6.20
N ARG A 21 -1.08 -24.11 -6.72
CA ARG A 21 -1.46 -23.70 -8.06
C ARG A 21 -1.67 -22.19 -7.95
N GLU A 22 -0.77 -21.39 -8.52
CA GLU A 22 -0.92 -19.94 -8.56
C GLU A 22 -2.29 -19.60 -9.13
N ALA A 23 -3.15 -19.01 -8.30
CA ALA A 23 -4.38 -18.43 -8.78
C ALA A 23 -3.98 -17.29 -9.73
N PRO A 24 -4.65 -17.16 -10.90
CA PRO A 24 -4.34 -16.07 -11.82
C PRO A 24 -4.42 -14.74 -11.07
N GLU A 25 -3.34 -13.96 -11.11
CA GLU A 25 -3.32 -12.62 -10.50
C GLU A 25 -4.57 -11.86 -10.97
N PRO A 26 -5.42 -11.38 -10.04
CA PRO A 26 -6.54 -10.56 -10.43
C PRO A 26 -5.97 -9.34 -11.15
N VAL A 27 -6.45 -9.08 -12.36
CA VAL A 27 -6.05 -7.93 -13.18
C VAL A 27 -6.23 -6.65 -12.34
N LEU A 28 -5.14 -6.22 -11.71
CA LEU A 28 -5.05 -4.99 -10.95
C LEU A 28 -5.15 -3.85 -11.94
N LYS A 29 -6.38 -3.44 -12.27
CA LYS A 29 -6.64 -2.22 -13.02
C LYS A 29 -5.87 -1.09 -12.34
N SER A 30 -4.91 -0.53 -13.06
CA SER A 30 -4.09 0.60 -12.60
C SER A 30 -5.01 1.71 -12.11
N LEU A 31 -5.18 1.81 -10.80
CA LEU A 31 -5.77 2.96 -10.14
C LEU A 31 -4.76 4.09 -10.26
N THR A 32 -4.76 4.71 -11.44
CA THR A 32 -4.54 6.14 -11.57
C THR A 32 -5.76 6.83 -10.96
N TRP A 33 -5.73 8.15 -10.71
CA TRP A 33 -6.93 8.92 -10.31
C TRP A 33 -8.10 8.83 -11.32
N LYS A 34 -7.99 8.00 -12.37
CA LYS A 34 -9.01 7.69 -13.35
C LYS A 34 -10.01 6.68 -12.79
N SER A 35 -11.28 6.94 -13.01
CA SER A 35 -12.41 6.09 -12.62
C SER A 35 -12.40 4.73 -13.34
N ALA A 36 -13.03 3.74 -12.72
CA ALA A 36 -13.34 2.46 -13.38
C ALA A 36 -14.36 2.69 -14.52
N PRO A 37 -14.39 1.84 -15.57
CA PRO A 37 -15.31 2.04 -16.69
C PRO A 37 -16.78 1.95 -16.25
N SER A 38 -17.51 3.07 -16.32
CA SER A 38 -18.97 3.21 -16.13
C SER A 38 -19.71 3.29 -17.49
N GLU A 39 -21.03 3.47 -17.50
CA GLU A 39 -21.87 3.64 -18.71
C GLU A 39 -21.52 4.91 -19.51
N PRO A 40 -21.73 4.95 -20.84
CA PRO A 40 -21.16 5.96 -21.74
C PRO A 40 -21.46 7.43 -21.37
N ASP A 41 -22.66 7.77 -20.90
CA ASP A 41 -23.00 9.17 -20.54
C ASP A 41 -22.54 9.56 -19.13
N ALA A 42 -22.44 8.59 -18.21
CA ALA A 42 -21.81 8.80 -16.91
C ALA A 42 -20.29 9.00 -17.03
N ARG A 43 -19.66 8.49 -18.10
CA ARG A 43 -18.20 8.58 -18.32
C ARG A 43 -17.69 10.02 -18.42
N GLU A 44 -18.43 10.93 -19.06
CA GLU A 44 -17.91 12.27 -19.31
C GLU A 44 -17.81 13.11 -18.04
N SER A 45 -18.83 13.06 -17.17
CA SER A 45 -18.82 13.78 -15.89
C SER A 45 -17.83 13.16 -14.90
N ASP A 46 -17.75 11.82 -14.85
CA ASP A 46 -16.77 11.10 -14.03
C ASP A 46 -15.33 11.47 -14.45
N ALA A 47 -15.06 11.44 -15.76
CA ALA A 47 -13.74 11.77 -16.31
C ALA A 47 -13.34 13.21 -15.98
N PHE A 48 -14.29 14.15 -16.03
CA PHE A 48 -14.03 15.55 -15.70
C PHE A 48 -13.58 15.74 -14.25
N TRP A 49 -14.31 15.19 -13.27
CA TRP A 49 -13.93 15.36 -11.85
C TRP A 49 -12.66 14.62 -11.48
N CYS A 50 -12.47 13.42 -12.03
CA CYS A 50 -11.20 12.69 -11.92
C CYS A 50 -10.04 13.50 -12.49
N ALA A 51 -10.18 14.10 -13.67
CA ALA A 51 -9.15 14.92 -14.29
C ALA A 51 -8.84 16.18 -13.46
N ALA A 52 -9.87 16.91 -13.01
CA ALA A 52 -9.69 18.10 -12.18
C ALA A 52 -8.97 17.79 -10.87
N ALA A 53 -9.33 16.70 -10.19
CA ALA A 53 -8.67 16.30 -8.96
C ALA A 53 -7.23 15.81 -9.19
N SER A 54 -7.00 15.11 -10.29
CA SER A 54 -5.66 14.71 -10.72
C SER A 54 -4.78 15.93 -10.98
N GLU A 55 -5.30 16.95 -11.66
CA GLU A 55 -4.57 18.19 -11.97
C GLU A 55 -4.20 18.94 -10.68
N ILE A 56 -5.16 19.07 -9.76
CA ILE A 56 -4.93 19.68 -8.45
C ILE A 56 -3.86 18.87 -7.70
N ALA A 57 -4.04 17.56 -7.55
CA ALA A 57 -3.07 16.69 -6.87
C ALA A 57 -1.67 16.79 -7.49
N ASP A 58 -1.57 16.74 -8.83
CA ASP A 58 -0.32 16.86 -9.58
C ASP A 58 0.39 18.19 -9.31
N LYS A 59 -0.35 19.31 -9.25
CA LYS A 59 0.19 20.62 -8.90
C LYS A 59 0.80 20.63 -7.49
N HIS A 60 0.13 20.03 -6.50
CA HIS A 60 0.66 19.92 -5.14
C HIS A 60 1.92 19.05 -5.09
N VAL A 61 1.90 17.88 -5.73
CA VAL A 61 3.04 16.96 -5.77
C VAL A 61 4.25 17.61 -6.47
N LYS A 62 4.06 18.23 -7.63
CA LYS A 62 5.11 18.97 -8.35
C LYS A 62 5.70 20.10 -7.52
N SER A 63 4.84 20.87 -6.86
CA SER A 63 5.28 21.99 -6.01
C SER A 63 6.16 21.49 -4.86
N ALA A 64 5.73 20.44 -4.15
CA ALA A 64 6.49 19.82 -3.07
C ALA A 64 7.80 19.17 -3.57
N PHE A 65 7.75 18.50 -4.73
CA PHE A 65 8.91 17.89 -5.37
C PHE A 65 9.97 18.92 -5.76
N GLY A 66 9.56 20.15 -6.08
CA GLY A 66 10.43 21.30 -6.28
C GLY A 66 11.49 21.47 -5.19
N GLY A 67 11.08 21.41 -3.92
CA GLY A 67 11.98 21.54 -2.77
C GLY A 67 12.86 20.31 -2.54
N LEU A 68 12.39 19.12 -2.91
CA LEU A 68 13.15 17.87 -2.78
C LEU A 68 14.32 17.78 -3.76
N LYS A 69 14.22 18.39 -4.95
CA LYS A 69 15.29 18.35 -5.96
C LYS A 69 16.63 18.84 -5.42
N GLU A 70 16.63 19.92 -4.64
CA GLU A 70 17.87 20.44 -4.06
C GLU A 70 18.47 19.47 -3.05
N ALA A 71 17.65 18.82 -2.23
CA ALA A 71 18.11 17.79 -1.30
C ALA A 71 18.70 16.58 -2.01
N LEU A 72 18.07 16.12 -3.10
CA LEU A 72 18.61 15.04 -3.93
C LEU A 72 19.95 15.41 -4.58
N ARG A 73 20.11 16.66 -5.03
CA ARG A 73 21.40 17.15 -5.54
C ARG A 73 22.46 17.18 -4.44
N ALA A 74 22.10 17.63 -3.24
CA ALA A 74 22.99 17.62 -2.09
C ALA A 74 23.46 16.19 -1.74
N PHE A 75 22.54 15.22 -1.66
CA PHE A 75 22.89 13.81 -1.42
C PHE A 75 23.80 13.23 -2.51
N ARG A 76 23.64 13.68 -3.76
CA ARG A 76 24.53 13.29 -4.87
C ARG A 76 25.93 13.87 -4.69
N ALA A 77 26.04 15.11 -4.24
CA ALA A 77 27.30 15.83 -4.10
C ALA A 77 28.10 15.40 -2.87
N GLU A 78 27.44 15.19 -1.72
CA GLU A 78 28.06 14.84 -0.43
C GLU A 78 28.90 13.55 -0.49
N LYS A 79 28.52 12.62 -1.38
CA LYS A 79 29.26 11.37 -1.62
C LYS A 79 30.68 11.55 -2.16
N VAL A 80 30.99 12.68 -2.79
CA VAL A 80 32.33 12.92 -3.35
C VAL A 80 33.36 13.12 -2.23
N GLU A 81 32.93 13.59 -1.06
CA GLU A 81 33.84 13.98 0.02
C GLU A 81 33.89 12.94 1.15
N ARG A 82 32.73 12.41 1.61
CA ARG A 82 32.67 11.33 2.61
C ARG A 82 31.38 10.52 2.47
N PRO A 83 31.46 9.18 2.27
CA PRO A 83 30.26 8.34 2.26
C PRO A 83 29.52 8.44 3.61
N PRO A 84 28.21 8.76 3.63
CA PRO A 84 27.45 8.76 4.86
C PRO A 84 27.41 7.36 5.46
N ARG A 85 27.53 7.26 6.78
CA ARG A 85 27.46 5.98 7.52
C ARG A 85 26.07 5.37 7.56
N SER A 86 25.05 6.14 7.21
CA SER A 86 23.66 5.71 7.18
C SER A 86 23.01 6.10 5.87
N MET A 87 22.07 5.28 5.41
CA MET A 87 21.24 5.60 4.26
C MET A 87 20.38 6.84 4.54
N PRO A 88 20.37 7.86 3.68
CA PRO A 88 19.42 8.95 3.76
C PRO A 88 17.98 8.44 3.59
N VAL A 89 17.10 8.89 4.48
CA VAL A 89 15.68 8.52 4.48
C VAL A 89 14.84 9.79 4.41
N VAL A 90 13.99 9.89 3.39
CA VAL A 90 13.01 10.96 3.22
C VAL A 90 11.64 10.42 3.63
N LEU A 91 11.01 11.09 4.58
CA LEU A 91 9.63 10.84 4.95
C LEU A 91 8.71 11.55 3.95
N ALA A 92 7.97 10.76 3.16
CA ALA A 92 7.13 11.19 2.06
C ALA A 92 5.64 11.16 2.48
N LEU A 93 5.08 12.26 2.97
CA LEU A 93 3.65 12.32 3.30
C LEU A 93 2.85 12.35 2.01
N ALA A 94 2.26 11.21 1.66
CA ALA A 94 1.72 10.91 0.34
C ALA A 94 0.18 10.83 0.32
N GLY A 95 -0.49 11.29 1.38
CA GLY A 95 -1.92 11.16 1.58
C GLY A 95 -2.24 10.49 2.91
N THR A 96 -3.49 10.04 3.06
CA THR A 96 -3.95 9.35 4.27
C THR A 96 -4.55 7.98 3.97
N SER A 97 -4.97 7.74 2.73
CA SER A 97 -5.43 6.43 2.28
C SER A 97 -4.35 5.73 1.47
N ALA A 98 -4.42 4.39 1.41
CA ALA A 98 -3.52 3.58 0.57
C ALA A 98 -3.60 3.98 -0.92
N ASN A 99 -4.78 4.40 -1.40
CA ASN A 99 -4.95 4.84 -2.79
C ASN A 99 -4.26 6.18 -3.03
N ASP A 100 -4.41 7.14 -2.10
CA ASP A 100 -3.76 8.44 -2.20
C ASP A 100 -2.23 8.28 -2.14
N HIS A 101 -1.74 7.42 -1.22
CA HIS A 101 -0.33 7.04 -1.12
C HIS A 101 0.21 6.47 -2.43
N HIS A 102 -0.45 5.44 -2.97
CA HIS A 102 -0.02 4.79 -4.19
C HIS A 102 0.02 5.76 -5.38
N ALA A 103 -1.03 6.56 -5.56
CA ALA A 103 -1.11 7.52 -6.65
C ALA A 103 -0.04 8.62 -6.53
N THR A 104 0.20 9.12 -5.32
CA THR A 104 1.22 10.13 -5.05
C THR A 104 2.63 9.57 -5.24
N MET A 105 2.94 8.38 -4.69
CA MET A 105 4.28 7.78 -4.81
C MET A 105 4.60 7.39 -6.26
N ARG A 106 3.61 6.89 -7.02
CA ARG A 106 3.76 6.69 -8.47
C ARG A 106 4.09 8.02 -9.16
N ARG A 107 3.39 9.10 -8.83
CA ARG A 107 3.65 10.40 -9.45
C ARG A 107 5.03 10.95 -9.09
N VAL A 108 5.47 10.77 -7.84
CA VAL A 108 6.83 11.11 -7.42
C VAL A 108 7.87 10.31 -8.20
N ARG A 109 7.66 9.01 -8.43
CA ARG A 109 8.53 8.20 -9.30
C ARG A 109 8.63 8.75 -10.72
N GLU A 110 7.52 9.14 -11.32
CA GLU A 110 7.52 9.74 -12.66
C GLU A 110 8.33 11.05 -12.68
N LEU A 111 8.14 11.92 -11.69
CA LEU A 111 8.89 13.18 -11.57
C LEU A 111 10.39 12.94 -11.33
N LEU A 112 10.76 11.91 -10.55
CA LEU A 112 12.16 11.49 -10.40
C LEU A 112 12.77 11.19 -11.77
N HIS A 113 12.13 10.35 -12.59
CA HIS A 113 12.64 10.03 -13.93
C HIS A 113 12.72 11.24 -14.86
N GLN A 114 11.74 12.15 -14.78
CA GLN A 114 11.67 13.35 -15.62
C GLN A 114 12.71 14.41 -15.24
N GLU A 115 12.96 14.60 -13.94
CA GLU A 115 13.67 15.77 -13.44
C GLU A 115 15.02 15.45 -12.77
N VAL A 116 15.34 14.17 -12.51
CA VAL A 116 16.60 13.74 -11.87
C VAL A 116 17.43 12.88 -12.84
N PRO A 117 18.44 13.46 -13.52
CA PRO A 117 19.23 12.75 -14.51
C PRO A 117 19.97 11.55 -13.94
N GLY A 118 19.77 10.39 -14.57
CA GLY A 118 20.40 9.13 -14.18
C GLY A 118 19.80 8.49 -12.93
N VAL A 119 18.60 8.87 -12.50
CA VAL A 119 17.94 8.16 -11.39
C VAL A 119 17.44 6.78 -11.83
N CYS A 120 17.65 5.77 -11.00
CA CYS A 120 17.08 4.42 -11.11
C CYS A 120 16.12 4.25 -9.93
N THR A 121 14.87 3.83 -10.15
CA THR A 121 13.86 3.83 -9.07
C THR A 121 13.17 2.48 -8.91
N ALA A 122 12.78 2.14 -7.68
CA ALA A 122 11.90 1.02 -7.41
C ALA A 122 10.69 1.50 -6.62
N LEU A 123 9.49 1.13 -7.03
CA LEU A 123 8.25 1.39 -6.31
C LEU A 123 7.81 0.09 -5.64
N VAL A 124 7.95 0.04 -4.32
CA VAL A 124 7.78 -1.18 -3.52
C VAL A 124 6.53 -1.04 -2.66
N ARG A 125 5.63 -2.02 -2.78
CA ARG A 125 4.38 -2.08 -2.03
C ARG A 125 4.57 -2.84 -0.72
N PRO A 126 3.67 -2.67 0.27
CA PRO A 126 3.72 -3.45 1.51
C PRO A 126 3.72 -4.97 1.28
N GLY A 127 2.95 -5.45 0.29
CA GLY A 127 2.88 -6.87 -0.05
C GLY A 127 4.17 -7.44 -0.67
N ASP A 128 5.10 -6.59 -1.12
CA ASP A 128 6.39 -7.08 -1.62
C ASP A 128 7.33 -7.48 -0.48
N PHE A 129 6.98 -7.19 0.78
CA PHE A 129 7.78 -7.47 1.98
C PHE A 129 7.41 -8.78 2.69
N ASP A 130 6.85 -9.75 1.97
CA ASP A 130 6.54 -11.09 2.51
C ASP A 130 7.81 -11.81 3.01
N SER A 131 8.94 -11.59 2.34
CA SER A 131 10.27 -12.02 2.78
C SER A 131 11.35 -11.07 2.28
N LEU A 132 12.54 -11.14 2.88
CA LEU A 132 13.71 -10.40 2.43
C LEU A 132 14.05 -10.73 0.96
N ALA A 133 13.93 -12.00 0.59
CA ALA A 133 14.24 -12.48 -0.75
C ALA A 133 13.26 -11.92 -1.79
N ALA A 134 11.96 -12.01 -1.53
CA ALA A 134 10.91 -11.50 -2.40
C ALA A 134 11.05 -9.99 -2.64
N ALA A 135 11.27 -9.22 -1.58
CA ALA A 135 11.45 -7.78 -1.66
C ALA A 135 12.69 -7.40 -2.50
N ASN A 136 13.83 -8.06 -2.26
CA ASN A 136 15.06 -7.76 -2.98
C ASN A 136 14.99 -8.14 -4.47
N ARG A 137 14.39 -9.29 -4.79
CA ARG A 137 14.13 -9.69 -6.18
C ARG A 137 13.26 -8.65 -6.87
N ARG A 138 12.14 -8.25 -6.25
CA ARG A 138 11.21 -7.27 -6.81
C ARG A 138 11.84 -5.90 -7.04
N ILE A 139 12.68 -5.45 -6.12
CA ILE A 139 13.43 -4.19 -6.27
C ILE A 139 14.44 -4.32 -7.42
N GLY A 140 15.20 -5.41 -7.49
CA GLY A 140 16.18 -5.64 -8.54
C GLY A 140 15.56 -5.67 -9.93
N GLU A 141 14.45 -6.39 -10.10
CA GLU A 141 13.68 -6.43 -11.35
C GLU A 141 13.30 -5.02 -11.83
N GLN A 142 12.74 -4.20 -10.94
CA GLN A 142 12.32 -2.84 -11.30
C GLN A 142 13.51 -1.96 -11.68
N LEU A 143 14.61 -2.04 -10.94
CA LEU A 143 15.81 -1.26 -11.22
C LEU A 143 16.49 -1.67 -12.53
N LEU A 144 16.53 -2.97 -12.84
CA LEU A 144 17.10 -3.48 -14.08
C LEU A 144 16.21 -3.17 -15.29
N ALA A 145 14.88 -3.31 -15.15
CA ALA A 145 13.92 -2.97 -16.18
C ALA A 145 14.00 -1.48 -16.58
N ASP A 146 14.12 -0.58 -15.59
CA ASP A 146 14.31 0.85 -15.82
C ASP A 146 15.60 1.13 -16.64
N THR A 147 16.64 0.32 -16.47
CA THR A 147 17.90 0.44 -17.20
C THR A 147 17.78 -0.07 -18.63
N MET A 148 17.15 -1.23 -18.84
CA MET A 148 16.94 -1.79 -20.18
C MET A 148 16.07 -0.87 -21.03
N ALA A 149 14.98 -0.33 -20.48
CA ALA A 149 14.07 0.57 -21.19
C ALA A 149 14.78 1.84 -21.73
N ARG A 150 15.85 2.29 -21.07
CA ARG A 150 16.66 3.44 -21.49
C ARG A 150 17.73 3.10 -22.50
N GLN A 151 18.17 1.85 -22.57
CA GLN A 151 19.18 1.40 -23.54
C GLN A 151 18.55 1.00 -24.88
N SER A 152 17.27 0.65 -24.89
CA SER A 152 16.50 0.27 -26.08
C SER A 152 16.05 1.44 -26.97
N GLU A 153 16.78 2.56 -26.98
CA GLU A 153 16.74 3.41 -28.20
C GLU A 153 17.21 2.55 -29.38
N PRO A 154 16.62 2.70 -30.59
CA PRO A 154 16.72 1.72 -31.66
C PRO A 154 18.14 1.66 -32.21
N GLN A 155 18.97 0.85 -31.56
CA GLN A 155 20.18 0.33 -32.13
C GLN A 155 19.75 -0.88 -32.96
N GLU A 156 19.23 -0.59 -34.17
CA GLU A 156 19.11 -1.58 -35.23
C GLU A 156 20.48 -2.28 -35.34
N HIS A 157 20.49 -3.62 -35.34
CA HIS A 157 21.65 -4.52 -35.30
C HIS A 157 21.98 -5.09 -33.92
N LEU A 158 21.24 -6.12 -33.49
CA LEU A 158 21.82 -7.40 -33.08
C LEU A 158 20.68 -8.42 -32.89
N GLU A 159 20.44 -9.17 -33.96
CA GLU A 159 19.60 -10.36 -33.96
C GLU A 159 20.31 -11.51 -33.25
N HIS A 160 19.51 -12.28 -32.49
CA HIS A 160 19.73 -13.68 -32.09
C HIS A 160 20.66 -13.94 -30.90
N GLN A 161 20.06 -13.97 -29.71
CA GLN A 161 20.42 -14.96 -28.70
C GLN A 161 19.15 -15.46 -28.01
N GLU A 162 18.70 -16.65 -28.41
CA GLU A 162 17.64 -17.41 -27.76
C GLU A 162 18.14 -17.84 -26.37
N ALA A 163 17.43 -17.43 -25.32
CA ALA A 163 17.72 -17.81 -23.95
C ALA A 163 17.10 -19.19 -23.67
N ASP A 164 17.98 -20.15 -23.43
CA ASP A 164 17.70 -21.50 -22.96
C ASP A 164 16.98 -21.45 -21.60
N ALA A 165 15.81 -22.07 -21.53
CA ALA A 165 14.95 -22.09 -20.35
C ALA A 165 15.45 -23.14 -19.34
N GLY A 166 16.52 -22.80 -18.62
CA GLY A 166 17.13 -23.65 -17.59
C GLY A 166 16.46 -23.51 -16.22
N GLU A 167 16.00 -24.65 -15.71
CA GLU A 167 15.85 -25.11 -14.31
C GLU A 167 15.54 -24.09 -13.20
N ALA A 168 14.49 -24.38 -12.41
CA ALA A 168 14.11 -23.65 -11.20
C ALA A 168 15.23 -23.70 -10.15
N CYS A 169 16.11 -22.69 -10.18
CA CYS A 169 17.13 -22.46 -9.17
C CYS A 169 16.48 -22.13 -7.80
N ASP A 170 17.14 -22.54 -6.72
CA ASP A 170 16.72 -22.27 -5.34
C ASP A 170 16.52 -20.75 -5.12
N ASP A 171 15.30 -20.35 -4.74
CA ASP A 171 14.82 -18.96 -4.61
C ASP A 171 15.70 -18.05 -3.70
N GLU A 172 16.48 -18.62 -2.78
CA GLU A 172 17.34 -17.84 -1.87
C GLU A 172 18.63 -17.34 -2.53
N GLU A 173 19.18 -18.07 -3.50
CA GLU A 173 20.40 -17.65 -4.20
C GLU A 173 20.12 -16.49 -5.16
N ASP A 174 18.91 -16.45 -5.73
CA ASP A 174 18.46 -15.45 -6.69
C ASP A 174 18.27 -14.05 -6.07
N ALA A 175 17.79 -13.98 -4.82
CA ALA A 175 17.62 -12.69 -4.14
C ALA A 175 18.95 -11.93 -3.92
N CYS A 176 20.05 -12.65 -3.70
CA CYS A 176 21.38 -12.05 -3.57
C CYS A 176 21.96 -11.63 -4.93
N ALA A 177 21.50 -12.26 -6.01
CA ALA A 177 21.94 -11.98 -7.37
C ALA A 177 21.36 -10.66 -7.90
N ALA A 178 20.14 -10.28 -7.48
CA ALA A 178 19.44 -9.08 -7.94
C ALA A 178 20.24 -7.77 -7.71
N ALA A 179 20.60 -7.46 -6.46
CA ALA A 179 21.38 -6.25 -6.17
C ALA A 179 22.80 -6.31 -6.73
N SER A 180 23.44 -7.47 -6.70
CA SER A 180 24.77 -7.68 -7.27
C SER A 180 24.79 -7.42 -8.78
N SER A 181 23.77 -7.90 -9.49
CA SER A 181 23.58 -7.68 -10.92
C SER A 181 23.37 -6.20 -11.23
N PHE A 182 22.47 -5.54 -10.50
CA PHE A 182 22.25 -4.10 -10.63
C PHE A 182 23.54 -3.31 -10.40
N VAL A 183 24.23 -3.58 -9.30
CA VAL A 183 25.50 -2.93 -8.95
C VAL A 183 26.54 -3.12 -10.06
N ARG A 184 26.68 -4.33 -10.60
CA ARG A 184 27.62 -4.61 -11.69
C ARG A 184 27.29 -3.80 -12.94
N CYS A 185 26.01 -3.68 -13.30
CA CYS A 185 25.56 -2.87 -14.43
C CYS A 185 25.82 -1.36 -14.22
N HIS A 186 25.87 -0.90 -12.97
CA HIS A 186 25.91 0.52 -12.63
C HIS A 186 27.19 1.01 -11.94
N ALA A 187 28.18 0.16 -11.71
CA ALA A 187 29.42 0.48 -10.98
C ALA A 187 30.19 1.68 -11.55
N ASN A 188 30.12 1.88 -12.88
CA ASN A 188 30.77 3.01 -13.57
C ASN A 188 29.78 4.11 -14.00
N SER A 189 28.50 3.96 -13.65
CA SER A 189 27.46 4.91 -14.01
C SER A 189 27.36 6.01 -12.95
N ARG A 190 26.94 7.21 -13.35
CA ARG A 190 26.53 8.26 -12.40
C ARG A 190 25.11 8.02 -11.87
N CYS A 191 24.59 6.78 -11.84
CA CYS A 191 23.21 6.53 -11.41
C CYS A 191 23.02 6.85 -9.93
N MET A 192 21.85 7.36 -9.57
CA MET A 192 21.35 7.44 -8.20
C MET A 192 20.18 6.47 -8.04
N THR A 193 20.19 5.66 -6.99
CA THR A 193 19.11 4.72 -6.68
C THR A 193 18.12 5.37 -5.71
N VAL A 194 16.83 5.34 -6.02
CA VAL A 194 15.77 5.80 -5.11
C VAL A 194 14.77 4.68 -4.87
N LEU A 195 14.62 4.27 -3.61
CA LEU A 195 13.66 3.25 -3.19
C LEU A 195 12.39 3.93 -2.67
N CYS A 196 11.30 3.86 -3.43
CA CYS A 196 9.99 4.41 -3.08
C CYS A 196 9.15 3.34 -2.41
N VAL A 197 9.10 3.32 -1.07
CA VAL A 197 8.30 2.35 -0.30
C VAL A 197 6.94 2.95 0.04
N GLU A 198 5.90 2.38 -0.56
CA GLU A 198 4.51 2.75 -0.30
C GLU A 198 4.06 2.23 1.06
N ALA A 199 3.34 3.06 1.85
CA ALA A 199 2.77 2.67 3.14
C ALA A 199 3.75 1.86 4.01
N ALA A 200 4.94 2.42 4.23
CA ALA A 200 6.03 1.75 4.95
C ALA A 200 5.64 1.36 6.40
N ASP A 201 4.58 1.96 6.94
CA ASP A 201 3.90 1.61 8.19
C ASP A 201 3.25 0.21 8.15
N ALA A 202 2.75 -0.22 6.99
CA ALA A 202 2.14 -1.54 6.79
C ALA A 202 3.14 -2.68 6.55
N ALA A 203 4.38 -2.38 6.16
CA ALA A 203 5.41 -3.41 5.94
C ALA A 203 5.94 -4.00 7.27
N PRO A 204 6.32 -5.30 7.31
CA PRO A 204 7.06 -5.90 8.42
C PRO A 204 8.37 -5.13 8.68
N LYS A 205 8.54 -4.58 9.89
CA LYS A 205 9.64 -3.62 10.19
C LYS A 205 11.03 -4.24 10.14
N ASP A 206 11.13 -5.48 10.56
CA ASP A 206 12.35 -6.28 10.48
C ASP A 206 12.75 -6.52 9.03
N VAL A 207 11.82 -7.00 8.20
CA VAL A 207 12.08 -7.21 6.77
C VAL A 207 12.42 -5.90 6.07
N LEU A 208 11.64 -4.84 6.27
CA LEU A 208 11.90 -3.52 5.69
C LEU A 208 13.30 -3.01 6.08
N ARG A 209 13.65 -3.07 7.37
CA ARG A 209 14.97 -2.65 7.84
C ARG A 209 16.09 -3.44 7.15
N ASP A 210 15.93 -4.76 7.06
CA ASP A 210 16.96 -5.64 6.52
C ASP A 210 17.11 -5.45 5.00
N VAL A 211 16.01 -5.21 4.26
CA VAL A 211 16.01 -4.79 2.85
C VAL A 211 16.76 -3.46 2.67
N LEU A 212 16.40 -2.43 3.44
CA LEU A 212 17.02 -1.12 3.33
C LEU A 212 18.53 -1.18 3.66
N ALA A 213 18.92 -1.95 4.68
CA ALA A 213 20.32 -2.17 5.02
C ALA A 213 21.06 -2.92 3.90
N TYR A 214 20.45 -3.94 3.33
CA TYR A 214 21.01 -4.73 2.23
C TYR A 214 21.31 -3.86 1.00
N TRP A 215 20.33 -3.08 0.53
CA TRP A 215 20.54 -2.18 -0.61
C TRP A 215 21.53 -1.06 -0.30
N HIS A 216 21.53 -0.53 0.93
CA HIS A 216 22.52 0.46 1.33
C HIS A 216 23.95 -0.08 1.22
N VAL A 217 24.24 -1.24 1.81
CA VAL A 217 25.59 -1.83 1.79
C VAL A 217 26.05 -2.10 0.36
N ASN A 218 25.21 -2.72 -0.47
CA ASN A 218 25.57 -3.09 -1.84
C ASN A 218 25.79 -1.87 -2.74
N CYS A 219 24.89 -0.88 -2.72
CA CYS A 219 25.08 0.36 -3.48
C CYS A 219 26.29 1.16 -2.99
N MET A 220 26.56 1.19 -1.69
CA MET A 220 27.70 1.90 -1.12
C MET A 220 29.04 1.27 -1.53
N ALA A 221 29.13 -0.06 -1.57
CA ALA A 221 30.33 -0.77 -2.01
C ALA A 221 30.75 -0.41 -3.44
N ALA A 222 29.77 -0.09 -4.31
CA ALA A 222 30.01 0.36 -5.68
C ALA A 222 29.90 1.89 -5.87
N SER A 223 29.94 2.66 -4.79
CA SER A 223 29.83 4.12 -4.81
C SER A 223 28.52 4.68 -5.41
N ILE A 224 27.48 3.87 -5.59
CA ILE A 224 26.16 4.31 -6.09
C ILE A 224 25.38 5.01 -4.95
N PRO A 225 24.97 6.28 -5.10
CA PRO A 225 24.11 6.95 -4.13
C PRO A 225 22.76 6.23 -4.02
N VAL A 226 22.28 6.03 -2.79
CA VAL A 226 20.98 5.40 -2.53
C VAL A 226 20.21 6.21 -1.48
N VAL A 227 18.94 6.49 -1.76
CA VAL A 227 18.02 7.21 -0.88
C VAL A 227 16.71 6.44 -0.79
N ALA A 228 16.14 6.33 0.40
CA ALA A 228 14.83 5.71 0.60
C ALA A 228 13.75 6.76 0.86
N PHE A 229 12.64 6.68 0.13
CA PHE A 229 11.43 7.47 0.35
C PHE A 229 10.41 6.57 1.01
N LEU A 230 10.03 6.88 2.24
CA LEU A 230 9.07 6.10 3.00
C LEU A 230 7.78 6.90 3.10
N GLY A 231 6.64 6.31 2.75
CA GLY A 231 5.32 6.91 3.01
C GLY A 231 4.56 6.34 4.22
N PRO A 232 5.05 6.46 5.47
CA PRO A 232 4.35 6.03 6.67
C PRO A 232 3.56 7.16 7.34
N GLU A 233 2.86 6.80 8.42
CA GLU A 233 2.40 7.78 9.41
C GLU A 233 3.59 8.49 10.10
N PRO A 234 3.47 9.78 10.44
CA PRO A 234 4.52 10.55 11.12
C PRO A 234 4.99 9.89 12.43
N GLY A 235 6.31 9.83 12.66
CA GLY A 235 6.91 9.45 13.94
C GLY A 235 7.45 8.01 14.05
N ALA A 236 7.25 7.16 13.03
CA ALA A 236 7.71 5.77 13.07
C ALA A 236 9.20 5.56 12.70
N PHE A 237 9.83 6.54 12.04
CA PHE A 237 11.18 6.38 11.48
C PHE A 237 12.06 7.61 11.73
N HIS A 238 13.32 7.36 12.07
CA HIS A 238 14.36 8.39 11.98
C HIS A 238 14.63 8.68 10.51
N HIS A 239 14.57 9.96 10.15
CA HIS A 239 14.65 10.42 8.77
C HIS A 239 15.44 11.73 8.70
N THR A 240 16.03 12.01 7.55
CA THR A 240 16.83 13.22 7.32
C THR A 240 15.96 14.41 6.91
N GLN A 241 14.84 14.14 6.24
CA GLN A 241 13.92 15.16 5.75
C GLN A 241 12.50 14.64 5.71
N THR A 242 11.53 15.51 6.00
CA THR A 242 10.11 15.28 5.74
C THR A 242 9.65 16.14 4.58
N VAL A 243 8.92 15.54 3.65
CA VAL A 243 8.30 16.24 2.52
C VAL A 243 6.82 15.88 2.48
N CYS A 244 5.96 16.90 2.49
CA CYS A 244 4.53 16.74 2.29
C CYS A 244 4.23 16.82 0.80
N PHE A 245 4.20 15.68 0.11
CA PHE A 245 3.87 15.63 -1.32
C PHE A 245 2.39 15.85 -1.57
N PHE A 246 1.55 15.39 -0.65
CA PHE A 246 0.11 15.47 -0.79
C PHE A 246 -0.52 15.92 0.53
N ASP A 247 -1.09 17.13 0.50
CA ASP A 247 -1.87 17.69 1.59
C ASP A 247 -3.37 17.46 1.30
N PRO A 248 -3.99 16.44 1.92
CA PRO A 248 -5.37 16.07 1.59
C PRO A 248 -6.34 17.22 1.87
N GLU A 249 -6.12 18.01 2.91
CA GLU A 249 -6.98 19.15 3.26
C GLU A 249 -6.91 20.22 2.19
N LYS A 250 -5.70 20.60 1.73
CA LYS A 250 -5.57 21.61 0.67
C LYS A 250 -6.14 21.14 -0.66
N VAL A 251 -5.82 19.91 -1.07
CA VAL A 251 -6.33 19.32 -2.32
C VAL A 251 -7.87 19.27 -2.27
N PHE A 252 -8.44 18.83 -1.15
CA PHE A 252 -9.89 18.80 -0.98
C PHE A 252 -10.53 20.19 -1.01
N HIS A 253 -9.94 21.19 -0.37
CA HIS A 253 -10.44 22.57 -0.40
C HIS A 253 -10.40 23.17 -1.81
N GLU A 254 -9.31 22.96 -2.56
CA GLU A 254 -9.17 23.41 -3.95
C GLU A 254 -10.18 22.69 -4.86
N LEU A 255 -10.40 21.39 -4.65
CA LEU A 255 -11.43 20.62 -5.35
C LEU A 255 -12.84 21.15 -5.08
N LEU A 256 -13.19 21.42 -3.82
CA LEU A 256 -14.48 22.04 -3.47
C LEU A 256 -14.63 23.44 -4.06
N SER A 257 -13.55 24.22 -4.14
CA SER A 257 -13.56 25.52 -4.82
C SER A 257 -13.85 25.34 -6.31
N LYS A 258 -13.17 24.40 -6.97
CA LYS A 258 -13.38 24.08 -8.38
C LYS A 258 -14.83 23.65 -8.64
N MET A 259 -15.41 22.87 -7.75
CA MET A 259 -16.81 22.47 -7.83
C MET A 259 -17.80 23.63 -7.82
N LYS A 260 -17.47 24.73 -7.12
CA LYS A 260 -18.31 25.95 -7.12
C LYS A 260 -18.29 26.69 -8.45
N GLU A 261 -17.19 26.61 -9.18
CA GLU A 261 -16.95 27.31 -10.45
C GLU A 261 -17.61 26.61 -11.64
N VAL A 262 -17.83 25.30 -11.55
CA VAL A 262 -18.36 24.50 -12.66
C VAL A 262 -19.88 24.63 -12.71
N HIS A 263 -20.37 25.30 -13.75
CA HIS A 263 -21.79 25.60 -13.91
C HIS A 263 -22.62 24.38 -14.35
N SER A 264 -21.97 23.37 -14.95
CA SER A 264 -22.61 22.14 -15.44
C SER A 264 -23.05 21.18 -14.33
N CYS A 265 -22.71 21.44 -13.06
CA CYS A 265 -23.10 20.59 -11.93
C CYS A 265 -23.70 21.43 -10.77
N PRO A 266 -24.91 21.99 -10.94
CA PRO A 266 -25.52 22.87 -9.93
C PRO A 266 -25.69 22.20 -8.56
N ALA A 267 -25.85 20.88 -8.52
CA ALA A 267 -25.97 20.10 -7.30
C ALA A 267 -24.80 20.23 -6.34
N VAL A 268 -23.57 20.15 -6.86
CA VAL A 268 -22.34 20.18 -6.05
C VAL A 268 -22.09 21.57 -5.48
N ARG A 269 -22.80 22.58 -6.02
CA ARG A 269 -22.79 23.95 -5.52
C ARG A 269 -23.73 24.15 -4.33
N ALA A 270 -24.68 23.24 -4.09
CA ALA A 270 -25.58 23.33 -2.96
C ALA A 270 -24.79 23.35 -1.64
N PRO A 271 -25.01 24.34 -0.75
CA PRO A 271 -24.26 24.46 0.50
C PRO A 271 -24.32 23.21 1.38
N ASP A 272 -25.47 22.53 1.40
CA ASP A 272 -25.67 21.31 2.19
C ASP A 272 -24.85 20.13 1.66
N VAL A 273 -24.77 19.98 0.32
CA VAL A 273 -23.92 18.96 -0.31
C VAL A 273 -22.45 19.22 0.05
N GLN A 274 -21.98 20.46 -0.04
CA GLN A 274 -20.60 20.79 0.33
C GLN A 274 -20.32 20.59 1.81
N LYS A 275 -21.26 20.96 2.68
CA LYS A 275 -21.17 20.73 4.12
C LYS A 275 -21.07 19.23 4.41
N ARG A 276 -21.86 18.40 3.72
CA ARG A 276 -21.82 16.94 3.87
C ARG A 276 -20.53 16.34 3.34
N LEU A 277 -20.06 16.74 2.16
CA LEU A 277 -18.77 16.31 1.62
C LEU A 277 -17.62 16.62 2.59
N ARG A 278 -17.62 17.80 3.22
CA ARG A 278 -16.65 18.15 4.29
C ARG A 278 -16.79 17.25 5.52
N GLY A 279 -18.02 16.92 5.91
CA GLY A 279 -18.31 15.99 7.00
C GLY A 279 -17.73 14.61 6.72
N ILE A 280 -18.00 14.06 5.53
CA ILE A 280 -17.54 12.73 5.13
C ILE A 280 -16.02 12.71 4.98
N PHE A 281 -15.42 13.72 4.35
CA PHE A 281 -13.97 13.85 4.26
C PHE A 281 -13.31 13.78 5.64
N ARG A 282 -13.82 14.53 6.63
CA ARG A 282 -13.30 14.49 8.01
C ARG A 282 -13.55 13.15 8.71
N GLN A 283 -14.69 12.50 8.46
CA GLN A 283 -15.05 11.22 9.07
C GLN A 283 -14.28 10.04 8.46
N ARG A 284 -13.91 10.11 7.18
CA ARG A 284 -13.27 9.03 6.40
C ARG A 284 -11.77 9.28 6.19
N GLN A 285 -11.07 9.58 7.27
CA GLN A 285 -9.61 9.74 7.30
C GLN A 285 -9.07 10.75 6.27
N GLN A 286 -9.83 11.78 5.88
CA GLN A 286 -9.39 12.80 4.93
C GLN A 286 -8.99 12.22 3.55
N SER A 287 -9.63 11.13 3.10
CA SER A 287 -9.32 10.57 1.77
C SER A 287 -9.97 11.37 0.65
N VAL A 288 -9.16 12.00 -0.20
CA VAL A 288 -9.62 12.71 -1.40
C VAL A 288 -10.20 11.73 -2.42
N SER A 289 -9.56 10.58 -2.60
CA SER A 289 -10.06 9.50 -3.46
C SER A 289 -11.49 9.07 -3.11
N HIS A 290 -11.81 8.96 -1.81
CA HIS A 290 -13.15 8.59 -1.36
C HIS A 290 -14.20 9.66 -1.72
N VAL A 291 -13.87 10.94 -1.51
CA VAL A 291 -14.75 12.06 -1.89
C VAL A 291 -14.97 12.10 -3.40
N LEU A 292 -13.94 11.85 -4.21
CA LEU A 292 -14.09 11.81 -5.67
C LEU A 292 -15.01 10.69 -6.12
N GLN A 293 -14.87 9.51 -5.53
CA GLN A 293 -15.78 8.40 -5.83
C GLN A 293 -17.23 8.75 -5.51
N MET A 294 -17.47 9.44 -4.40
CA MET A 294 -18.81 9.95 -4.10
C MET A 294 -19.31 10.97 -5.12
N VAL A 295 -18.48 11.94 -5.49
CA VAL A 295 -18.86 12.97 -6.47
C VAL A 295 -19.22 12.32 -7.81
N CYS A 296 -18.44 11.34 -8.26
CA CYS A 296 -18.72 10.57 -9.47
C CYS A 296 -20.05 9.81 -9.34
N LEU A 297 -20.30 9.14 -8.20
CA LEU A 297 -21.58 8.46 -7.96
C LEU A 297 -22.78 9.42 -7.97
N LEU A 298 -22.64 10.61 -7.38
CA LEU A 298 -23.67 11.63 -7.44
C LEU A 298 -23.89 12.12 -8.86
N ALA A 299 -22.80 12.31 -9.63
CA ALA A 299 -22.88 12.73 -11.03
C ALA A 299 -23.60 11.69 -11.90
N ALA A 300 -23.26 10.42 -11.72
CA ALA A 300 -23.90 9.31 -12.43
C ALA A 300 -25.41 9.20 -12.13
N ASN A 301 -25.84 9.59 -10.92
CA ASN A 301 -27.24 9.56 -10.51
C ASN A 301 -28.01 10.87 -10.81
N GLY A 302 -27.54 11.67 -11.78
CA GLY A 302 -28.17 12.94 -12.15
C GLY A 302 -28.15 13.98 -11.03
N PHE A 303 -27.28 13.77 -10.03
CA PHE A 303 -27.21 14.50 -8.79
C PHE A 303 -28.58 14.73 -8.15
N ASP A 304 -29.35 13.69 -7.83
CA ASP A 304 -30.54 13.92 -7.00
C ASP A 304 -30.10 14.60 -5.67
N HIS A 305 -30.61 15.82 -5.40
CA HIS A 305 -30.06 16.72 -4.37
C HIS A 305 -30.48 16.32 -2.94
N GLY A 306 -31.22 15.21 -2.82
CA GLY A 306 -31.66 14.68 -1.54
C GLY A 306 -30.47 14.23 -0.68
N GLN A 307 -30.55 14.51 0.61
CA GLN A 307 -29.63 13.93 1.58
C GLN A 307 -29.59 12.40 1.51
N GLU A 308 -30.72 11.80 1.13
CA GLU A 308 -30.85 10.37 0.84
C GLU A 308 -29.91 9.89 -0.26
N ALA A 309 -29.69 10.66 -1.33
CA ALA A 309 -28.80 10.27 -2.43
C ALA A 309 -27.32 10.26 -2.01
N LEU A 310 -26.92 11.21 -1.16
CA LEU A 310 -25.58 11.21 -0.53
C LEU A 310 -25.41 10.02 0.41
N ASP A 311 -26.41 9.73 1.24
CA ASP A 311 -26.40 8.57 2.13
C ASP A 311 -26.46 7.25 1.34
N ASP A 312 -27.12 7.20 0.18
CA ASP A 312 -27.14 6.06 -0.73
C ASP A 312 -25.80 5.88 -1.45
N ALA A 313 -25.18 6.95 -1.92
CA ALA A 313 -23.84 6.90 -2.51
C ALA A 313 -22.80 6.45 -1.48
N GLU A 314 -22.87 6.97 -0.24
CA GLU A 314 -22.01 6.54 0.85
C GLU A 314 -22.25 5.06 1.18
N ARG A 315 -23.52 4.65 1.35
CA ARG A 315 -23.88 3.23 1.56
C ARG A 315 -23.42 2.35 0.40
N HIS A 316 -23.49 2.82 -0.83
CA HIS A 316 -23.03 2.09 -2.01
C HIS A 316 -21.51 1.88 -1.97
N LEU A 317 -20.73 2.92 -1.64
CA LEU A 317 -19.28 2.78 -1.51
C LEU A 317 -18.91 1.82 -0.38
N VAL A 318 -19.55 1.95 0.78
CA VAL A 318 -19.36 1.03 1.91
C VAL A 318 -19.70 -0.41 1.50
N ARG A 319 -20.86 -0.63 0.88
CA ARG A 319 -21.28 -1.94 0.36
C ARG A 319 -20.35 -2.48 -0.71
N LYS A 320 -19.72 -1.63 -1.53
CA LYS A 320 -18.76 -2.05 -2.56
C LYS A 320 -17.46 -2.53 -1.91
N THR A 321 -16.98 -1.86 -0.86
CA THR A 321 -15.87 -2.35 -0.04
C THR A 321 -16.24 -3.64 0.69
N GLU A 322 -17.41 -3.71 1.35
CA GLU A 322 -17.91 -4.95 1.96
C GLU A 322 -18.07 -6.08 0.93
N GLY A 323 -18.61 -5.77 -0.24
CA GLY A 323 -18.86 -6.72 -1.33
C GLY A 323 -17.57 -7.31 -1.86
N ARG A 324 -16.50 -6.51 -1.97
CA ARG A 324 -15.16 -7.03 -2.28
C ARG A 324 -14.65 -7.97 -1.19
N LEU A 325 -14.84 -7.64 0.08
CA LEU A 325 -14.49 -8.54 1.19
C LEU A 325 -15.31 -9.83 1.16
N ARG A 326 -16.60 -9.77 0.78
CA ARG A 326 -17.46 -10.94 0.61
C ARG A 326 -17.09 -11.80 -0.60
N MET A 327 -16.71 -11.20 -1.74
CA MET A 327 -16.22 -11.95 -2.90
C MET A 327 -14.90 -12.65 -2.60
N LEU A 328 -13.97 -11.96 -1.93
CA LEU A 328 -12.75 -12.59 -1.43
C LEU A 328 -13.04 -13.76 -0.49
N ALA A 329 -14.13 -13.68 0.29
CA ALA A 329 -14.60 -14.79 1.12
C ALA A 329 -15.40 -15.88 0.38
N ALA A 330 -15.82 -15.64 -0.87
CA ALA A 330 -16.60 -16.58 -1.68
C ALA A 330 -15.77 -17.30 -2.75
N GLU A 331 -14.63 -16.74 -3.15
CA GLU A 331 -13.70 -17.32 -4.15
C GLU A 331 -12.78 -18.41 -3.57
N GLU A 332 -12.94 -18.83 -2.32
CA GLU A 332 -12.30 -20.07 -1.85
C GLU A 332 -12.93 -21.27 -2.59
N PRO A 333 -12.15 -22.04 -3.39
CA PRO A 333 -12.68 -23.15 -4.17
C PRO A 333 -13.20 -24.23 -3.22
N HIS A 334 -14.52 -24.37 -3.15
CA HIS A 334 -15.21 -25.34 -2.30
C HIS A 334 -15.64 -26.56 -3.11
N ASP A 335 -14.75 -27.55 -3.19
CA ASP A 335 -15.14 -28.95 -3.40
C ASP A 335 -15.31 -29.60 -2.00
N GLY A 336 -16.50 -29.46 -1.41
CA GLY A 336 -16.83 -30.10 -0.11
C GLY A 336 -17.70 -29.32 0.87
N ALA A 337 -18.72 -28.60 0.40
CA ALA A 337 -19.51 -27.61 1.15
C ALA A 337 -20.46 -28.12 2.27
N ALA A 338 -20.17 -29.24 2.94
CA ALA A 338 -21.01 -29.71 4.06
C ALA A 338 -20.28 -29.83 5.41
N LYS A 339 -18.99 -29.50 5.50
CA LYS A 339 -18.23 -29.58 6.76
C LYS A 339 -17.54 -28.30 7.24
N ASP A 340 -17.45 -27.26 6.41
CA ASP A 340 -16.72 -26.04 6.78
C ASP A 340 -17.61 -25.01 7.47
N ALA A 341 -17.93 -25.32 8.72
CA ALA A 341 -18.19 -24.31 9.72
C ALA A 341 -16.89 -23.53 10.03
N GLY A 342 -16.31 -22.78 9.07
CA GLY A 342 -15.30 -21.78 9.42
C GLY A 342 -14.18 -21.40 8.48
N SER A 343 -14.49 -20.87 7.31
CA SER A 343 -13.50 -20.16 6.49
C SER A 343 -12.93 -18.93 7.23
N PRO A 344 -11.60 -18.76 7.31
CA PRO A 344 -10.99 -17.60 7.95
C PRO A 344 -11.34 -16.26 7.27
N LEU A 345 -11.58 -16.27 5.96
CA LEU A 345 -12.06 -15.09 5.24
C LEU A 345 -13.50 -14.72 5.62
N ARG A 346 -14.35 -15.72 5.87
CA ARG A 346 -15.71 -15.49 6.38
C ARG A 346 -15.69 -14.90 7.79
N ASP A 347 -14.77 -15.38 8.63
CA ASP A 347 -14.54 -14.82 9.96
C ASP A 347 -14.01 -13.38 9.86
N ALA A 348 -13.07 -13.12 8.95
CA ALA A 348 -12.56 -11.78 8.66
C ALA A 348 -13.69 -10.83 8.24
N ALA A 349 -14.51 -11.22 7.26
CA ALA A 349 -15.63 -10.41 6.80
C ALA A 349 -16.62 -10.08 7.93
N ARG A 350 -16.92 -11.02 8.84
CA ARG A 350 -17.81 -10.78 9.98
C ARG A 350 -17.19 -9.88 11.05
N ILE A 351 -15.89 -10.06 11.33
CA ILE A 351 -15.17 -9.16 12.25
C ILE A 351 -15.12 -7.75 11.66
N TYR A 352 -14.90 -7.61 10.35
CA TYR A 352 -14.92 -6.32 9.68
C TYR A 352 -16.27 -5.61 9.83
N GLN A 353 -17.37 -6.31 9.56
CA GLN A 353 -18.72 -5.76 9.76
C GLN A 353 -18.97 -5.30 11.20
N TYR A 354 -18.48 -6.06 12.18
CA TYR A 354 -18.58 -5.69 13.58
C TYR A 354 -17.82 -4.40 13.90
N LEU A 355 -16.63 -4.25 13.30
CA LEU A 355 -15.79 -3.07 13.48
C LEU A 355 -16.31 -1.84 12.73
N GLU A 356 -16.93 -2.01 11.56
CA GLU A 356 -17.64 -0.93 10.85
C GLU A 356 -18.82 -0.37 11.66
N CYS A 357 -19.50 -1.20 12.43
CA CYS A 357 -20.55 -0.75 13.35
C CYS A 357 -20.00 0.04 14.56
N SER A 358 -18.67 0.06 14.72
CA SER A 358 -17.96 0.68 15.84
C SER A 358 -16.99 1.78 15.40
N VAL A 359 -17.20 2.36 14.22
CA VAL A 359 -16.36 3.44 13.65
C VAL A 359 -16.21 4.60 14.64
N GLY A 360 -14.96 5.05 14.83
CA GLY A 360 -14.61 6.14 15.74
C GLY A 360 -14.47 5.75 17.22
N ARG A 361 -14.56 4.46 17.56
CA ARG A 361 -14.33 3.95 18.92
C ARG A 361 -13.02 3.17 18.99
N GLN A 362 -12.26 3.37 20.06
CA GLN A 362 -11.19 2.44 20.42
C GLN A 362 -11.81 1.20 21.06
N ILE A 363 -11.47 0.02 20.54
CA ILE A 363 -12.00 -1.26 21.03
C ILE A 363 -10.82 -2.08 21.50
N LYS A 364 -10.83 -2.58 22.73
CA LYS A 364 -9.76 -3.49 23.16
C LYS A 364 -9.90 -4.79 22.37
N VAL A 365 -8.78 -5.39 21.95
CA VAL A 365 -8.77 -6.72 21.29
C VAL A 365 -9.53 -7.73 22.14
N ALA A 366 -9.43 -7.64 23.47
CA ALA A 366 -10.15 -8.49 24.40
C ALA A 366 -11.67 -8.30 24.35
N ASP A 367 -12.14 -7.06 24.24
CA ASP A 367 -13.57 -6.74 24.15
C ASP A 367 -14.14 -7.18 22.80
N LEU A 368 -13.34 -7.00 21.73
CA LEU A 368 -13.66 -7.53 20.41
C LEU A 368 -13.72 -9.06 20.44
N TRP A 369 -12.70 -9.71 21.01
CA TRP A 369 -12.66 -11.17 21.17
C TRP A 369 -13.86 -11.69 21.95
N ALA A 370 -14.19 -11.11 23.10
CA ALA A 370 -15.35 -11.51 23.91
C ALA A 370 -16.66 -11.36 23.11
N SER A 371 -16.78 -10.30 22.32
CA SER A 371 -17.92 -10.07 21.44
C SER A 371 -17.98 -11.07 20.28
N CYS A 372 -16.85 -11.40 19.67
CA CYS A 372 -16.76 -12.41 18.62
C CYS A 372 -17.00 -13.82 19.16
N GLN A 373 -16.48 -14.16 20.34
CA GLN A 373 -16.75 -15.45 20.99
C GLN A 373 -18.25 -15.62 21.25
N LYS A 374 -18.91 -14.57 21.77
CA LYS A 374 -20.34 -14.59 22.08
C LYS A 374 -21.27 -14.57 20.86
N ASN A 375 -20.84 -14.03 19.72
CA ASN A 375 -21.74 -13.80 18.58
C ASN A 375 -21.34 -14.54 17.30
N LEU A 376 -20.05 -14.78 17.09
CA LEU A 376 -19.49 -15.34 15.85
C LEU A 376 -19.03 -16.79 16.02
N PHE A 377 -18.52 -17.13 17.21
CA PHE A 377 -17.93 -18.44 17.50
C PHE A 377 -18.73 -19.28 18.49
N THR A 378 -20.02 -18.97 18.71
CA THR A 378 -20.88 -19.68 19.68
C THR A 378 -21.03 -21.18 19.43
N SER A 379 -20.86 -21.62 18.19
CA SER A 379 -20.94 -23.01 17.77
C SER A 379 -19.57 -23.66 17.53
N VAL A 380 -18.48 -22.94 17.77
CA VAL A 380 -17.11 -23.41 17.56
C VAL A 380 -16.53 -23.77 18.93
N ALA A 381 -15.90 -24.95 19.04
CA ALA A 381 -15.20 -25.32 20.26
C ALA A 381 -14.19 -24.22 20.65
N ASP A 382 -14.12 -23.87 21.93
CA ASP A 382 -13.30 -22.75 22.42
C ASP A 382 -11.83 -22.84 21.95
N ASP A 383 -11.29 -24.07 21.86
CA ASP A 383 -9.91 -24.35 21.43
C ASP A 383 -9.65 -23.98 19.95
N ALA A 384 -10.68 -23.95 19.10
CA ALA A 384 -10.57 -23.61 17.68
C ALA A 384 -11.00 -22.17 17.37
N ALA A 385 -11.78 -21.54 18.26
CA ALA A 385 -12.30 -20.19 18.06
C ALA A 385 -11.19 -19.13 18.11
N LEU A 386 -10.23 -19.26 19.04
CA LEU A 386 -9.16 -18.28 19.20
C LEU A 386 -8.20 -18.25 17.99
N PRO A 387 -7.65 -19.39 17.51
CA PRO A 387 -6.82 -19.40 16.31
C PRO A 387 -7.51 -18.79 15.08
N ARG A 388 -8.83 -19.02 14.93
CA ARG A 388 -9.63 -18.47 13.84
C ARG A 388 -9.81 -16.96 13.94
N PHE A 389 -10.11 -16.44 15.13
CA PHE A 389 -10.16 -15.01 15.37
C PHE A 389 -8.82 -14.32 15.09
N GLN A 390 -7.72 -14.94 15.52
CA GLN A 390 -6.38 -14.44 15.23
C GLN A 390 -6.11 -14.40 13.73
N HIS A 391 -6.40 -15.49 13.03
CA HIS A 391 -6.24 -15.56 11.58
C HIS A 391 -7.09 -14.50 10.88
N ALA A 392 -8.36 -14.36 11.26
CA ALA A 392 -9.26 -13.37 10.69
C ALA A 392 -8.80 -11.92 10.92
N LEU A 393 -8.28 -11.58 12.10
CA LEU A 393 -7.66 -10.28 12.36
C LEU A 393 -6.42 -10.07 11.51
N THR A 394 -5.59 -11.10 11.34
CA THR A 394 -4.43 -11.05 10.44
C THR A 394 -4.88 -10.84 9.00
N THR A 395 -5.89 -11.57 8.52
CA THR A 395 -6.48 -11.39 7.18
C THR A 395 -7.01 -9.97 6.99
N LEU A 396 -7.73 -9.40 7.96
CA LEU A 396 -8.19 -8.01 7.88
C LEU A 396 -7.06 -6.98 7.86
N HIS A 397 -5.98 -7.26 8.57
CA HIS A 397 -4.78 -6.44 8.52
C HIS A 397 -4.13 -6.48 7.12
N TRP A 398 -4.04 -7.66 6.50
CA TRP A 398 -3.50 -7.82 5.14
C TRP A 398 -4.39 -7.24 4.04
N LEU A 399 -5.72 -7.31 4.19
CA LEU A 399 -6.69 -6.83 3.18
C LEU A 399 -6.79 -5.30 3.08
N GLY A 400 -6.11 -4.54 3.94
CA GLY A 400 -6.01 -3.10 3.73
C GLY A 400 -5.38 -2.30 4.88
N PRO A 401 -4.41 -1.42 4.59
CA PRO A 401 -3.88 -0.43 5.54
C PRO A 401 -4.93 0.56 6.07
N GLY A 402 -6.08 0.69 5.40
CA GLY A 402 -7.17 1.58 5.82
C GLY A 402 -8.04 1.04 6.96
N ALA A 403 -7.81 -0.19 7.43
CA ALA A 403 -8.67 -0.79 8.44
C ALA A 403 -8.04 -0.76 9.85
N TYR A 404 -6.78 -1.19 10.06
CA TYR A 404 -6.19 -1.28 11.41
C TYR A 404 -4.65 -1.21 11.40
N SER A 405 -4.07 -0.05 11.72
CA SER A 405 -2.62 0.19 11.78
C SER A 405 -1.95 -0.17 13.12
N SER A 406 -2.68 -0.67 14.13
CA SER A 406 -2.14 -0.86 15.50
C SER A 406 -1.84 -2.31 15.94
N LEU A 407 -1.84 -3.30 15.04
CA LEU A 407 -1.71 -4.72 15.43
C LEU A 407 -0.29 -5.28 15.59
N GLN A 408 0.79 -4.48 15.46
CA GLN A 408 2.14 -5.03 15.53
C GLN A 408 2.70 -5.21 16.96
N LYS A 409 3.15 -6.44 17.24
CA LYS A 409 4.05 -6.88 18.33
C LYS A 409 3.54 -6.76 19.77
N ARG A 410 2.54 -7.57 20.11
CA ARG A 410 2.56 -8.33 21.37
C ARG A 410 2.09 -9.74 21.06
N ARG A 411 2.67 -10.77 21.67
CA ARG A 411 1.93 -12.05 21.84
C ARG A 411 0.52 -11.66 22.24
N ILE A 412 -0.50 -12.27 21.65
CA ILE A 412 -1.90 -12.00 21.99
C ILE A 412 -2.12 -12.47 23.43
N THR A 413 -1.73 -11.62 24.37
CA THR A 413 -1.95 -11.73 25.80
C THR A 413 -2.97 -10.67 26.11
N GLY A 414 -4.26 -10.97 25.90
CA GLY A 414 -5.46 -10.32 26.46
C GLY A 414 -5.59 -8.79 26.59
N HIS A 415 -4.64 -7.96 26.14
CA HIS A 415 -4.50 -6.57 26.59
C HIS A 415 -4.13 -5.59 25.47
N GLY A 416 -4.16 -6.01 24.20
CA GLY A 416 -3.99 -5.09 23.07
C GLY A 416 -5.21 -4.18 22.89
N LEU A 417 -4.98 -2.93 22.50
CA LEU A 417 -6.03 -2.01 22.03
C LEU A 417 -6.04 -2.03 20.50
N LEU A 418 -7.21 -2.25 19.90
CA LEU A 418 -7.46 -1.96 18.49
C LEU A 418 -7.97 -0.53 18.41
N THR A 419 -7.13 0.35 17.89
CA THR A 419 -7.59 1.69 17.56
C THR A 419 -8.20 1.62 16.16
N VAL A 420 -9.53 1.71 16.09
CA VAL A 420 -10.24 2.01 14.85
C VAL A 420 -10.22 3.53 14.71
N SER A 421 -9.14 4.08 14.16
CA SER A 421 -8.94 5.52 14.12
C SER A 421 -9.73 6.16 12.99
N THR A 422 -10.53 7.18 13.34
CA THR A 422 -11.03 8.22 12.42
C THR A 422 -10.69 9.62 12.92
N HIS A 423 -9.63 9.79 13.74
CA HIS A 423 -9.31 11.11 14.26
C HIS A 423 -8.47 11.96 13.29
N PRO A 424 -8.88 13.22 13.04
CA PRO A 424 -8.12 14.18 12.25
C PRO A 424 -6.92 14.67 13.05
N PHE A 425 -5.78 14.79 12.37
CA PHE A 425 -4.59 15.44 12.93
C PHE A 425 -4.93 16.87 13.37
N SER A 426 -4.64 17.18 14.64
CA SER A 426 -4.48 18.57 15.08
C SER A 426 -3.09 19.04 14.63
N PRO A 427 -2.94 20.21 14.01
CA PRO A 427 -1.63 20.70 13.62
C PRO A 427 -0.79 20.98 14.87
N CYS A 428 0.42 20.42 14.92
CA CYS A 428 1.44 20.90 15.82
C CYS A 428 1.86 22.30 15.33
N THR A 429 1.65 23.31 16.17
CA THR A 429 2.27 24.64 16.05
C THR A 429 3.77 24.56 16.30
#